data_AF-A0A2M8BB01-F1
#
_entry.id   AF-A0A2M8BB01-F1
#
_cell.length_a   1.000
_cell.length_b   1.000
_cell.length_c   1.000
_cell.angle_alpha   90.00
_cell.angle_beta   90.00
_cell.angle_gamma   90.00
#
_symmetry.space_group_name_H-M   'P 1'
#
loop_
_entity.id
_entity.type
_entity.pdbx_description
1 polymer ?
#
loop_
_entity_poly.entity_id
_entity_poly.type
_entity_poly.pdbx_seq_one_letter_code
_entity_poly.pdbx_strand_id
1 'polypeptide(L)'
;MNDDRLNCGGCGVVCGEGLECLEGLCQCPTSAGVEPRACDALGGETCCPGLGCAVLSSRPAACGSCTNACNPGEDCVANACSCGGGLPCPTGTQCCGGVCCGSGQLCCAGQCLAEDSPECFCGSSVCALTELCCSSASGVTACVEPNQDPDHC
;
A
#
# COMPACT_ATOMS: atom_id res chain seq x y z
N MET A 1 11.89 20.70 -24.26
CA MET A 1 10.90 19.89 -23.54
C MET A 1 9.59 20.65 -23.54
N ASN A 2 8.48 19.95 -23.73
CA ASN A 2 7.15 20.55 -23.69
C ASN A 2 6.39 19.80 -22.60
N ASP A 3 6.14 20.47 -21.47
CA ASP A 3 5.44 19.93 -20.30
C ASP A 3 3.90 20.10 -20.42
N ASP A 4 3.42 20.52 -21.59
CA ASP A 4 1.99 20.51 -21.91
C ASP A 4 1.52 19.05 -22.03
N ARG A 5 0.59 18.67 -21.15
CA ARG A 5 -0.05 17.35 -21.14
C ARG A 5 -0.71 17.00 -22.48
N LEU A 6 -1.09 17.99 -23.29
CA LEU A 6 -1.71 17.77 -24.60
C LEU A 6 -0.69 17.67 -25.74
N ASN A 7 0.59 17.94 -25.48
CA ASN A 7 1.68 17.95 -26.46
C ASN A 7 2.98 17.39 -25.86
N CYS A 8 2.88 16.32 -25.09
CA CYS A 8 3.98 15.78 -24.30
C CYS A 8 5.03 15.09 -25.17
N GLY A 9 6.22 15.68 -25.30
CA GLY A 9 7.28 15.14 -26.16
C GLY A 9 7.04 15.29 -27.68
N GLY A 10 5.84 15.69 -28.09
CA GLY A 10 5.47 15.89 -29.49
C GLY A 10 4.07 16.46 -29.66
N CYS A 11 3.78 17.01 -30.84
CA CYS A 11 2.46 17.58 -31.16
C CYS A 11 1.36 16.51 -31.12
N GLY A 12 0.28 16.77 -30.36
CA GLY A 12 -0.87 15.86 -30.24
C GLY A 12 -0.64 14.62 -29.38
N VAL A 13 0.50 14.50 -28.71
CA VAL A 13 0.75 13.44 -27.73
C VAL A 13 0.06 13.82 -26.42
N VAL A 14 -1.12 13.26 -26.21
CA VAL A 14 -1.94 13.49 -25.01
C VAL A 14 -1.64 12.42 -23.97
N CYS A 15 -1.27 12.82 -22.75
CA CYS A 15 -1.10 11.86 -21.67
C CYS A 15 -2.44 11.29 -21.21
N GLY A 16 -2.44 9.99 -20.86
CA GLY A 16 -3.58 9.30 -20.27
C GLY A 16 -4.04 9.93 -18.95
N GLU A 17 -5.16 9.45 -18.40
CA GLU A 17 -5.63 9.92 -17.09
C GLU A 17 -4.62 9.63 -15.98
N GLY A 18 -4.48 10.57 -15.05
CA GLY A 18 -3.52 10.48 -13.93
C GLY A 18 -2.05 10.69 -14.30
N LEU A 19 -1.67 10.61 -15.58
CA LEU A 19 -0.31 10.83 -16.05
C LEU A 19 0.01 12.32 -16.21
N GLU A 20 1.23 12.69 -15.83
CA GLU A 20 1.83 14.01 -16.02
C GLU A 20 2.86 13.98 -17.14
N CYS A 21 3.05 15.11 -17.81
CA CYS A 21 4.14 15.23 -18.77
C CYS A 21 5.41 15.64 -18.03
N LEU A 22 6.36 14.72 -17.92
CA LEU A 22 7.63 14.91 -17.24
C LEU A 22 8.73 14.62 -18.25
N GLU A 23 9.60 15.60 -18.51
CA GLU A 23 10.73 15.46 -19.42
C GLU A 23 10.33 15.04 -20.87
N GLY A 24 9.11 15.38 -21.28
CA GLY A 24 8.55 15.00 -22.59
C GLY A 24 8.03 13.56 -22.65
N LEU A 25 7.82 12.90 -21.51
CA LEU A 25 7.23 11.58 -21.39
C LEU A 25 6.00 11.64 -20.48
N CYS A 26 4.95 10.90 -20.84
CA CYS A 26 3.79 10.75 -19.98
C CYS A 26 4.10 9.75 -18.87
N GLN A 27 4.27 10.25 -17.64
CA GLN A 27 4.70 9.47 -16.49
C GLN A 27 3.69 9.61 -15.34
N CYS A 28 3.54 8.55 -14.57
CA CYS A 28 2.68 8.55 -13.39
C CYS A 28 3.42 9.23 -12.23
N PRO A 29 2.84 10.29 -11.63
CA PRO A 29 3.42 10.93 -10.47
C PRO A 29 3.33 10.01 -9.24
N THR A 30 4.38 10.05 -8.43
CA THR A 30 4.62 9.15 -7.30
C THR A 30 4.89 9.93 -6.02
N SER A 31 4.82 9.25 -4.87
CA SER A 31 5.37 9.78 -3.61
C SER A 31 6.91 9.78 -3.62
N ALA A 32 7.51 10.51 -2.67
CA ALA A 32 8.95 10.56 -2.50
C ALA A 32 9.58 9.15 -2.42
N GLY A 33 10.66 8.92 -3.17
CA GLY A 33 11.40 7.66 -3.19
C GLY A 33 10.97 6.66 -4.27
N VAL A 34 9.94 6.95 -5.07
CA VAL A 34 9.55 6.12 -6.22
C VAL A 34 9.75 6.92 -7.50
N GLU A 35 10.51 6.39 -8.45
CA GLU A 35 10.75 7.08 -9.73
C GLU A 35 9.48 7.11 -10.59
N PRO A 36 9.12 8.27 -11.17
CA PRO A 36 7.95 8.38 -12.03
C PRO A 36 8.16 7.57 -13.32
N ARG A 37 7.14 6.80 -13.72
CA ARG A 37 7.20 5.97 -14.94
C ARG A 37 5.83 5.85 -15.61
N ALA A 38 5.82 5.45 -16.88
CA ALA A 38 4.59 4.99 -17.51
C ALA A 38 4.12 3.67 -16.89
N CYS A 39 2.81 3.53 -16.71
CA CYS A 39 2.20 2.30 -16.22
C CYS A 39 1.94 1.32 -17.37
N ASP A 40 2.13 0.04 -17.11
CA ASP A 40 1.80 -1.03 -18.05
C ASP A 40 0.30 -1.33 -18.02
N ALA A 41 -0.45 -0.63 -18.87
CA ALA A 41 -1.88 -0.84 -19.03
C ALA A 41 -2.23 -2.26 -19.52
N LEU A 42 -1.32 -2.95 -20.24
CA LEU A 42 -1.55 -4.33 -20.67
C LEU A 42 -1.35 -5.31 -19.53
N GLY A 43 -0.44 -5.00 -18.61
CA GLY A 43 -0.23 -5.68 -17.32
C GLY A 43 -1.31 -5.36 -16.27
N GLY A 44 -2.28 -4.50 -16.58
CA GLY A 44 -3.35 -4.12 -15.66
C GLY A 44 -2.95 -3.04 -14.65
N GLU A 45 -1.83 -2.34 -14.86
CA GLU A 45 -1.43 -1.23 -14.00
C GLU A 45 -2.26 0.02 -14.32
N THR A 46 -2.74 0.67 -13.27
CA THR A 46 -3.37 1.99 -13.31
C THR A 46 -2.46 2.99 -12.63
N CYS A 47 -2.36 4.21 -13.19
CA CYS A 47 -1.67 5.29 -12.49
C CYS A 47 -2.50 5.79 -11.31
N CYS A 48 -1.99 5.58 -10.09
CA CYS A 48 -2.57 6.12 -8.87
C CYS A 48 -1.73 7.30 -8.38
N PRO A 49 -2.22 8.55 -8.50
CA PRO A 49 -1.47 9.73 -8.07
C PRO A 49 -1.00 9.61 -6.62
N GLY A 50 0.30 9.79 -6.40
CA GLY A 50 0.92 9.68 -5.07
C GLY A 50 1.26 8.24 -4.65
N LEU A 51 0.77 7.20 -5.34
CA LEU A 51 1.16 5.80 -5.13
C LEU A 51 2.00 5.24 -6.29
N GLY A 52 1.93 5.87 -7.46
CA GLY A 52 2.52 5.36 -8.70
C GLY A 52 1.63 4.32 -9.39
N CYS A 53 2.25 3.48 -10.21
CA CYS A 53 1.54 2.43 -10.94
C CYS A 53 1.10 1.30 -10.00
N ALA A 54 -0.19 0.95 -10.06
CA ALA A 54 -0.81 -0.02 -9.16
C ALA A 54 -1.70 -0.99 -9.94
N VAL A 55 -1.60 -2.28 -9.63
CA VAL A 55 -2.59 -3.28 -10.05
C VAL A 55 -3.71 -3.31 -9.01
N LEU A 56 -4.84 -2.68 -9.33
CA LEU A 56 -5.92 -2.44 -8.36
C LEU A 56 -6.55 -3.74 -7.83
N SER A 57 -6.44 -4.85 -8.55
CA SER A 57 -7.01 -6.12 -8.13
C SER A 57 -6.23 -6.84 -7.03
N SER A 58 -5.00 -6.39 -6.74
CA SER A 58 -4.08 -7.09 -5.83
C SER A 58 -3.24 -6.17 -4.95
N ARG A 59 -3.30 -4.85 -5.10
CA ARG A 59 -2.50 -3.91 -4.31
C ARG A 59 -3.30 -3.43 -3.09
N PRO A 60 -2.91 -3.80 -1.84
CA PRO A 60 -3.65 -3.42 -0.64
C PRO A 60 -3.82 -1.91 -0.45
N ALA A 61 -2.82 -1.11 -0.85
CA ALA A 61 -2.88 0.34 -0.77
C ALA A 61 -3.84 1.01 -1.79
N ALA A 62 -4.34 0.25 -2.79
CA ALA A 62 -5.15 0.75 -3.89
C ALA A 62 -6.17 -0.30 -4.38
N CYS A 63 -6.84 -0.99 -3.46
CA CYS A 63 -7.67 -2.15 -3.76
C CYS A 63 -8.99 -1.78 -4.44
N GLY A 64 -9.13 -2.10 -5.73
CA GLY A 64 -10.27 -1.75 -6.57
C GLY A 64 -10.36 -0.26 -6.95
N SER A 65 -9.63 0.61 -6.27
CA SER A 65 -9.53 2.04 -6.56
C SER A 65 -8.26 2.61 -5.92
N CYS A 66 -7.67 3.64 -6.55
CA CYS A 66 -6.48 4.32 -6.05
C CYS A 66 -6.62 4.94 -4.65
N THR A 67 -7.84 5.18 -4.18
CA THR A 67 -8.12 5.77 -2.86
C THR A 67 -8.61 4.76 -1.83
N ASN A 68 -8.61 3.46 -2.17
CA ASN A 68 -9.13 2.42 -1.30
C ASN A 68 -7.98 1.59 -0.73
N ALA A 69 -7.48 1.98 0.44
CA ALA A 69 -6.50 1.20 1.16
C ALA A 69 -7.21 0.19 2.08
N CYS A 70 -6.79 -1.08 2.03
CA CYS A 70 -7.22 -2.09 2.98
C CYS A 70 -6.71 -1.77 4.39
N ASN A 71 -7.38 -2.32 5.41
CA ASN A 71 -6.89 -2.23 6.77
C ASN A 71 -5.53 -2.95 6.91
N PRO A 72 -4.73 -2.62 7.93
CA PRO A 72 -3.46 -3.31 8.18
C PRO A 72 -3.65 -4.83 8.26
N GLY A 73 -2.78 -5.57 7.56
CA GLY A 73 -2.77 -7.03 7.52
C GLY A 73 -3.84 -7.67 6.62
N GLU A 74 -4.68 -6.88 5.93
CA GLU A 74 -5.63 -7.41 4.95
C GLU A 74 -5.00 -7.61 3.57
N ASP A 75 -5.51 -8.60 2.84
CA ASP A 75 -5.17 -8.88 1.46
C ASP A 75 -6.15 -8.21 0.51
N CYS A 76 -5.64 -7.67 -0.61
CA CYS A 76 -6.48 -7.27 -1.73
C CYS A 76 -6.65 -8.45 -2.70
N VAL A 77 -7.86 -9.00 -2.78
CA VAL A 77 -8.19 -10.12 -3.66
C VAL A 77 -9.38 -9.73 -4.54
N ALA A 78 -9.20 -9.80 -5.85
CA ALA A 78 -10.23 -9.53 -6.83
C ALA A 78 -10.93 -8.16 -6.62
N ASN A 79 -10.13 -7.13 -6.32
CA ASN A 79 -10.57 -5.74 -6.07
C ASN A 79 -11.32 -5.52 -4.74
N ALA A 80 -11.25 -6.47 -3.80
CA ALA A 80 -11.84 -6.34 -2.48
C ALA A 80 -10.83 -6.70 -1.38
N CYS A 81 -10.86 -5.95 -0.28
CA CYS A 81 -10.08 -6.27 0.90
C CYS A 81 -10.68 -7.49 1.61
N SER A 82 -9.81 -8.36 2.13
CA SER A 82 -10.19 -9.59 2.80
C SER A 82 -9.23 -9.90 3.95
N CYS A 83 -9.75 -10.54 4.99
CA CYS A 83 -8.94 -11.07 6.09
C CYS A 83 -9.09 -12.59 6.14
N GLY A 84 -7.99 -13.32 5.97
CA GLY A 84 -8.00 -14.79 6.00
C GLY A 84 -8.92 -15.43 4.95
N GLY A 85 -9.12 -14.77 3.81
CA GLY A 85 -10.07 -15.19 2.76
C GLY A 85 -11.55 -14.93 3.09
N GLY A 86 -11.83 -14.24 4.19
CA GLY A 86 -13.17 -13.83 4.62
C GLY A 86 -13.49 -12.36 4.28
N LEU A 87 -14.49 -11.83 4.97
CA LEU A 87 -14.85 -10.41 4.89
C LEU A 87 -13.71 -9.52 5.42
N PRO A 88 -13.61 -8.27 4.94
CA PRO A 88 -12.70 -7.30 5.53
C PRO A 88 -13.11 -7.03 6.98
N CYS A 89 -12.11 -6.68 7.78
CA CYS A 89 -12.26 -6.26 9.14
C CYS A 89 -12.98 -4.91 9.24
N PRO A 90 -13.66 -4.64 10.37
CA PRO A 90 -14.28 -3.35 10.61
C PRO A 90 -13.27 -2.21 10.44
N THR A 91 -13.73 -1.07 9.93
CA THR A 91 -12.88 0.12 9.74
C THR A 91 -12.13 0.48 11.03
N GLY A 92 -10.82 0.69 10.92
CA GLY A 92 -9.95 1.03 12.05
C GLY A 92 -9.52 -0.15 12.92
N THR A 93 -9.76 -1.38 12.46
CA THR A 93 -9.16 -2.59 13.06
C THR A 93 -8.09 -3.15 12.12
N GLN A 94 -7.45 -4.26 12.50
CA GLN A 94 -6.44 -4.92 11.67
C GLN A 94 -6.73 -6.42 11.56
N CYS A 95 -6.32 -7.01 10.45
CA CYS A 95 -6.32 -8.45 10.27
C CYS A 95 -5.03 -9.04 10.84
N CYS A 96 -5.16 -10.12 11.60
CA CYS A 96 -4.04 -10.80 12.26
C CYS A 96 -4.25 -12.31 12.20
N GLY A 97 -3.39 -13.04 11.50
CA GLY A 97 -3.52 -14.50 11.38
C GLY A 97 -4.86 -14.96 10.81
N GLY A 98 -5.52 -14.11 9.99
CA GLY A 98 -6.84 -14.38 9.42
C GLY A 98 -8.04 -14.08 10.32
N VAL A 99 -7.83 -13.41 11.47
CA VAL A 99 -8.91 -12.89 12.32
C VAL A 99 -8.80 -11.38 12.52
N CYS A 100 -9.93 -10.72 12.72
CA CYS A 100 -9.96 -9.29 12.99
C CYS A 100 -9.71 -9.01 14.46
N CYS A 101 -8.69 -8.20 14.75
CA CYS A 101 -8.45 -7.75 16.11
C CYS A 101 -9.53 -6.76 16.56
N GLY A 102 -9.91 -6.84 17.84
CA GLY A 102 -10.86 -5.91 18.43
C GLY A 102 -10.29 -4.50 18.60
N SER A 103 -11.16 -3.58 19.01
CA SER A 103 -10.76 -2.22 19.35
C SER A 103 -9.72 -2.22 20.48
N GLY A 104 -8.57 -1.58 20.28
CA GLY A 104 -7.46 -1.55 21.26
C GLY A 104 -6.63 -2.84 21.30
N GLN A 105 -6.66 -3.65 20.23
CA GLN A 105 -5.78 -4.80 20.08
C GLN A 105 -4.79 -4.62 18.91
N LEU A 106 -3.55 -5.03 19.17
CA LEU A 106 -2.44 -5.06 18.22
C LEU A 106 -2.25 -6.49 17.66
N CYS A 107 -1.82 -6.61 16.40
CA CYS A 107 -1.39 -7.90 15.85
C CYS A 107 0.08 -8.15 16.21
N CYS A 108 0.31 -9.14 17.07
CA CYS A 108 1.64 -9.44 17.59
C CYS A 108 1.89 -10.94 17.50
N ALA A 109 2.94 -11.34 16.75
CA ALA A 109 3.24 -12.74 16.45
C ALA A 109 2.03 -13.56 15.91
N GLY A 110 1.16 -12.92 15.11
CA GLY A 110 -0.04 -13.55 14.56
C GLY A 110 -1.20 -13.70 15.55
N GLN A 111 -1.14 -13.03 16.71
CA GLN A 111 -2.20 -13.03 17.72
C GLN A 111 -2.68 -11.61 18.06
N CYS A 112 -3.97 -11.46 18.32
CA CYS A 112 -4.55 -10.20 18.77
C CYS A 112 -4.33 -10.03 20.27
N LEU A 113 -3.47 -9.07 20.64
CA LEU A 113 -3.05 -8.81 22.01
C LEU A 113 -3.39 -7.37 22.38
N ALA A 114 -3.56 -7.06 23.68
CA ALA A 114 -3.80 -5.69 24.11
C ALA A 114 -2.58 -4.80 23.83
N GLU A 115 -2.78 -3.49 23.63
CA GLU A 115 -1.70 -2.56 23.24
C GLU A 115 -0.53 -2.54 24.23
N ASP A 116 -0.80 -2.73 25.52
CA ASP A 116 0.20 -2.80 26.60
C ASP A 116 0.84 -4.19 26.78
N SER A 117 0.56 -5.15 25.89
CA SER A 117 1.08 -6.51 26.04
C SER A 117 2.59 -6.54 25.75
N PRO A 118 3.41 -7.17 26.62
CA PRO A 118 4.88 -7.25 26.43
C PRO A 118 5.28 -7.96 25.12
N GLU A 119 4.38 -8.77 24.56
CA GLU A 119 4.60 -9.51 23.32
C GLU A 119 4.37 -8.65 22.06
N CYS A 120 3.83 -7.43 22.24
CA CYS A 120 3.62 -6.44 21.18
C CYS A 120 4.75 -5.43 21.03
N PHE A 121 5.83 -5.59 21.79
CA PHE A 121 6.98 -4.71 21.69
C PHE A 121 7.87 -5.13 20.53
N CYS A 122 8.03 -4.21 19.58
CA CYS A 122 9.00 -4.28 18.50
C CYS A 122 10.36 -3.87 19.04
N GLY A 123 11.12 -4.84 19.57
CA GLY A 123 12.32 -4.55 20.35
C GLY A 123 11.96 -3.88 21.68
N SER A 124 12.20 -2.57 21.79
CA SER A 124 11.91 -1.76 22.98
C SER A 124 10.75 -0.77 22.82
N SER A 125 10.02 -0.84 21.71
CA SER A 125 9.01 0.17 21.33
C SER A 125 7.70 -0.51 20.95
N VAL A 126 6.57 0.15 21.20
CA VAL A 126 5.28 -0.22 20.58
C VAL A 126 5.16 0.55 19.27
N CYS A 127 4.76 -0.13 18.19
CA CYS A 127 4.58 0.52 16.88
C CYS A 127 3.35 1.42 16.87
N ALA A 128 3.36 2.43 16.00
CA ALA A 128 2.16 3.25 15.80
C ALA A 128 0.99 2.39 15.28
N LEU A 129 -0.26 2.85 15.47
CA LEU A 129 -1.47 2.17 14.97
C LEU A 129 -1.44 1.89 13.46
N THR A 130 -0.62 2.63 12.71
CA THR A 130 -0.44 2.50 11.26
C THR A 130 0.82 1.74 10.87
N GLU A 131 1.58 1.21 11.83
CA GLU A 131 2.84 0.51 11.60
C GLU A 131 2.73 -0.95 12.05
N LEU A 132 3.35 -1.85 11.29
CA LEU A 132 3.50 -3.25 11.67
C LEU A 132 4.89 -3.46 12.26
N CYS A 133 5.00 -4.37 13.22
CA CYS A 133 6.29 -4.82 13.71
C CYS A 133 6.86 -5.89 12.78
N CYS A 134 7.78 -5.51 11.90
CA CYS A 134 8.31 -6.40 10.87
C CYS A 134 9.64 -7.02 11.29
N SER A 135 9.78 -8.32 11.06
CA SER A 135 10.97 -9.10 11.40
C SER A 135 11.82 -9.31 10.15
N SER A 136 13.01 -8.70 10.08
CA SER A 136 13.99 -9.02 9.03
C SER A 136 14.67 -10.37 9.31
N ALA A 137 15.22 -11.04 8.28
CA ALA A 137 15.99 -12.29 8.43
C ALA A 137 17.19 -12.20 9.39
N SER A 138 17.55 -10.99 9.83
CA SER A 138 18.59 -10.70 10.82
C SER A 138 18.06 -10.46 12.24
N GLY A 139 16.76 -10.65 12.50
CA GLY A 139 16.15 -10.56 13.84
C GLY A 139 15.93 -9.14 14.36
N VAL A 140 16.02 -8.12 13.50
CA VAL A 140 15.69 -6.74 13.89
C VAL A 140 14.19 -6.53 13.63
N THR A 141 13.46 -6.37 14.73
CA THR A 141 12.04 -5.97 14.81
C THR A 141 11.97 -4.44 14.76
N ALA A 142 11.57 -3.88 13.61
CA ALA A 142 11.34 -2.45 13.43
C ALA A 142 9.87 -2.19 13.10
N CYS A 143 9.36 -1.04 13.55
CA CYS A 143 8.05 -0.55 13.16
C CYS A 143 8.13 0.01 11.75
N VAL A 144 7.31 -0.53 10.84
CA VAL A 144 7.31 -0.17 9.43
C VAL A 144 5.88 0.09 8.98
N GLU A 145 5.67 1.13 8.19
CA GLU A 145 4.38 1.39 7.57
C GLU A 145 4.07 0.29 6.52
N PRO A 146 2.88 -0.35 6.53
CA PRO A 146 2.51 -1.45 5.64
C PRO A 146 2.60 -1.10 4.15
N ASN A 147 2.55 0.19 3.82
CA ASN A 147 2.55 0.66 2.44
C ASN A 147 3.95 0.88 1.84
N GLN A 148 5.02 0.75 2.64
CA GLN A 148 6.39 1.01 2.19
C GLN A 148 7.13 -0.26 1.73
N ASP A 149 6.70 -1.45 2.16
CA ASP A 149 7.30 -2.72 1.70
C ASP A 149 6.26 -3.86 1.69
N PRO A 150 5.68 -4.23 0.53
CA PRO A 150 4.70 -5.31 0.43
C PRO A 150 5.32 -6.72 0.47
N ASP A 151 6.64 -6.84 0.57
CA ASP A 151 7.37 -8.12 0.44
C ASP A 151 8.05 -8.55 1.77
N HIS A 152 8.18 -7.65 2.75
CA HIS A 152 8.92 -7.90 4.01
C HIS A 152 8.16 -7.50 5.28
N CYS A 153 6.84 -7.65 5.26
CA CYS A 153 5.99 -7.96 6.41
C CYS A 153 4.88 -8.91 5.94
#